data_AF-A0A6P0UES4-F1
#
_entry.id   AF-A0A6P0UES4-F1
#
_cell.length_a   1.000
_cell.length_b   1.000
_cell.length_c   1.000
_cell.angle_alpha   90.00
_cell.angle_beta   90.00
_cell.angle_gamma   90.00
#
_symmetry.space_group_name_H-M   'P 1'
#
loop_
_entity.id
_entity.type
_entity.pdbx_description
1 polymer ?
#
loop_
_entity_poly.entity_id
_entity_poly.type
_entity_poly.pdbx_seq_one_letter_code
_entity_poly.pdbx_strand_id
1 'polypeptide(L)' 'SLRLVSRGPSIAENVGRTSDFDFAIGPTWGIQRKFSKNLHLLFDVGPQYYFDTEGNGNIWPIMVQINIGFDL' A
#
# COMPACT_ATOMS: atom_id res chain seq x y z
N SER A 1 -5.65 -6.94 8.98
CA SER A 1 -6.41 -6.70 7.74
C SER A 1 -5.68 -7.36 6.58
N LEU A 2 -6.36 -7.61 5.45
CA LEU A 2 -5.72 -8.01 4.19
C LEU A 2 -5.75 -6.80 3.27
N ARG A 3 -4.64 -6.53 2.57
CA ARG A 3 -4.52 -5.39 1.66
C ARG A 3 -4.21 -5.87 0.25
N LEU A 4 -4.92 -5.28 -0.70
CA LEU A 4 -4.72 -5.43 -2.14
C LEU A 4 -4.51 -4.05 -2.74
N VAL A 5 -3.46 -3.90 -3.55
CA VAL A 5 -3.09 -2.66 -4.23
C VAL A 5 -2.85 -2.98 -5.70
N SER A 6 -3.35 -2.15 -6.60
CA SER A 6 -3.01 -2.19 -8.02
C SER A 6 -2.36 -0.87 -8.41
N ARG A 7 -1.26 -0.92 -9.16
CA ARG A 7 -0.54 0.24 -9.68
C ARG A 7 -0.57 0.21 -11.21
N GLY A 8 -0.78 1.38 -11.79
CA GLY A 8 -0.74 1.61 -13.23
C GLY A 8 0.46 2.45 -13.65
N PRO A 9 0.40 3.04 -14.86
CA PRO A 9 1.48 3.85 -15.41
C PRO A 9 1.90 4.98 -14.49
N SER A 10 3.21 5.20 -14.38
CA SER A 10 3.84 6.18 -13.51
C SER A 10 4.51 7.27 -14.34
N ILE A 11 4.40 8.54 -13.90
CA ILE A 11 5.09 9.68 -14.55
C ILE A 11 6.57 9.76 -14.11
N ALA A 12 6.88 9.27 -12.90
CA ALA A 12 8.23 9.21 -12.34
C ALA A 12 8.29 8.12 -11.27
N GLU A 13 9.32 7.27 -11.34
CA GLU A 13 9.46 6.07 -10.53
C GLU A 13 10.82 6.07 -9.82
N ASN A 14 10.82 5.90 -8.49
CA ASN A 14 12.05 5.78 -7.70
C ASN A 14 12.46 4.32 -7.42
N VAL A 15 11.73 3.36 -7.97
CA VAL A 15 11.93 1.93 -7.77
C VAL A 15 11.99 1.27 -9.15
N GLY A 16 12.94 0.37 -9.39
CA GLY A 16 12.97 -0.37 -10.65
C GLY A 16 11.72 -1.24 -10.79
N ARG A 17 10.81 -0.87 -11.68
CA ARG A 17 9.66 -1.71 -12.08
C ARG A 17 9.95 -2.34 -13.43
N THR A 18 9.54 -3.60 -13.56
CA THR A 18 9.68 -4.32 -14.84
C THR A 18 8.50 -4.03 -15.76
N SER A 19 7.31 -3.76 -15.21
CA SER A 19 6.10 -3.46 -15.98
C SER A 19 5.28 -2.29 -15.39
N ASP A 20 4.53 -1.61 -16.26
CA ASP A 20 3.68 -0.46 -15.91
C ASP A 20 2.46 -0.84 -15.05
N PHE A 21 2.03 -2.10 -15.14
CA PHE A 21 0.94 -2.64 -14.34
C PHE A 21 1.45 -3.69 -13.36
N ASP A 22 1.24 -3.42 -12.07
CA ASP A 22 1.56 -4.37 -11.02
C ASP A 22 0.49 -4.41 -9.93
N PHE A 23 0.57 -5.47 -9.12
CA PHE A 23 -0.30 -5.73 -8.00
C PHE A 23 0.54 -6.01 -6.76
N ALA A 24 0.02 -5.65 -5.60
CA ALA A 24 0.60 -6.03 -4.32
C ALA A 24 -0.48 -6.55 -3.38
N ILE A 25 -0.18 -7.66 -2.70
CA ILE A 25 -1.05 -8.29 -1.72
C ILE A 25 -0.27 -8.65 -0.48
N GLY A 26 -0.89 -8.46 0.69
CA GLY A 26 -0.25 -8.87 1.94
C GLY A 26 -1.12 -8.65 3.16
N PRO A 27 -0.83 -9.38 4.26
CA PRO A 27 -1.40 -9.07 5.55
C PRO A 27 -0.85 -7.73 6.05
N THR A 28 -1.70 -6.96 6.72
CA THR A 28 -1.30 -5.71 7.38
C THR A 28 -1.84 -5.67 8.81
N TRP A 29 -1.04 -5.10 9.71
CA TRP A 29 -1.41 -4.81 11.08
C TRP A 29 -1.30 -3.32 11.31
N GLY A 30 -2.26 -2.75 12.02
CA GLY A 30 -2.30 -1.31 12.17
C GLY A 30 -3.23 -0.86 13.26
N ILE A 31 -3.18 0.44 13.50
CA ILE A 31 -4.01 1.14 14.46
C ILE A 31 -4.75 2.27 13.75
N GLN A 32 -6.05 2.35 14.00
CA GLN A 32 -6.86 3.51 13.62
C GLN A 32 -7.17 4.31 14.87
N ARG A 33 -6.91 5.61 14.83
CA ARG A 33 -7.25 6.54 15.90
C ARG A 33 -8.04 7.73 15.36
N LYS A 34 -9.16 8.01 16.01
CA LYS A 34 -9.94 9.24 15.83
C LYS A 34 -9.40 10.31 16.78
N PHE A 35 -8.96 11.44 16.26
CA PHE A 35 -8.40 12.54 17.08
C PHE A 35 -9.44 13.60 17.44
N SER A 36 -10.36 13.91 16.52
CA SER A 36 -11.46 14.87 16.68
C SER A 36 -12.75 14.25 16.16
N LYS A 37 -13.87 14.99 16.19
CA LYS A 37 -15.15 14.50 15.60
C LYS A 37 -15.02 14.09 14.12
N ASN A 38 -14.09 14.70 13.39
CA ASN A 38 -13.99 14.57 11.94
C ASN A 38 -12.67 13.94 11.47
N LEU A 39 -11.60 13.97 12.27
CA LEU A 39 -10.25 13.54 11.83
C LEU A 39 -9.94 12.10 12.25
N HIS A 40 -9.59 11.27 11.28
CA HIS A 40 -9.13 9.89 11.46
C HIS A 40 -7.71 9.71 10.95
N LEU A 41 -6.88 9.04 11.73
CA LEU A 41 -5.57 8.57 11.31
C LEU A 41 -5.56 7.06 11.33
N LEU A 42 -5.14 6.45 10.24
CA LEU A 42 -4.87 5.03 10.13
C LEU A 42 -3.38 4.83 9.84
N PHE A 43 -2.72 4.07 10.69
CA PHE A 43 -1.35 3.63 10.49
C PHE A 43 -1.32 2.12 10.33
N ASP A 44 -0.75 1.62 9.24
CA ASP A 44 -0.60 0.19 8.97
C ASP A 44 0.84 -0.16 8.61
N VAL A 45 1.26 -1.36 9.01
CA VAL A 45 2.55 -1.96 8.66
C VAL A 45 2.37 -3.44 8.31
N GLY A 46 3.09 -3.92 7.31
CA GLY A 46 3.10 -5.35 6.97
C GLY A 46 3.93 -5.66 5.74
N PRO A 47 4.29 -6.93 5.53
CA PRO A 47 4.95 -7.35 4.30
C PRO A 47 3.95 -7.32 3.13
N GLN A 48 4.46 -7.12 1.93
CA GLN A 48 3.67 -7.23 0.71
C GLN A 48 4.40 -8.06 -0.32
N TYR A 49 3.70 -9.04 -0.89
CA TYR A 49 4.13 -9.67 -2.13
C TYR A 49 3.63 -8.81 -3.29
N TYR A 50 4.54 -8.33 -4.12
CA TYR A 50 4.19 -7.61 -5.34
C TYR A 50 4.54 -8.45 -6.57
N PHE A 51 3.70 -8.36 -7.59
CA PHE A 51 3.87 -9.06 -8.86
C PHE A 51 3.32 -8.24 -10.01
N ASP A 52 3.93 -8.37 -11.18
CA ASP A 52 3.53 -7.68 -12.39
C ASP A 52 2.84 -8.60 -13.42
N THR A 53 2.38 -8.01 -14.52
CA THR A 53 1.75 -8.75 -15.62
C THR A 53 2.72 -9.59 -16.45
N GLU A 54 4.03 -9.46 -16.25
CA GLU A 54 5.09 -10.21 -16.94
C GLU A 54 5.55 -11.44 -16.13
N GLY A 55 4.95 -11.66 -14.95
CA GLY A 55 5.25 -12.80 -14.09
C GLY A 55 6.43 -12.56 -13.14
N ASN A 56 6.97 -11.35 -13.08
CA ASN A 56 7.95 -11.00 -12.06
C ASN A 56 7.24 -10.74 -10.74
N GLY A 57 7.85 -11.16 -9.64
CA GLY A 57 7.34 -10.85 -8.32
C GLY A 57 8.42 -10.95 -7.27
N ASN A 58 8.21 -10.22 -6.17
CA ASN A 58 9.10 -10.26 -5.03
C ASN A 58 8.35 -9.84 -3.76
N ILE A 59 9.01 -10.01 -2.61
CA ILE A 59 8.47 -9.63 -1.31
C ILE A 59 9.12 -8.32 -0.88
N TRP A 60 8.28 -7.32 -0.64
CA TRP A 60 8.65 -6.15 0.11
C TRP A 60 8.43 -6.42 1.61
N PRO A 61 9.50 -6.53 2.42
CA PRO A 61 9.40 -7.09 3.77
C PRO A 61 8.65 -6.18 4.75
N ILE A 62 8.74 -4.85 4.58
CA ILE A 62 8.14 -3.86 5.48
C ILE A 62 7.53 -2.73 4.65
N MET A 63 6.23 -2.80 4.38
CA MET A 63 5.46 -1.68 3.85
C MET A 63 4.85 -0.92 5.03
N VAL A 64 5.00 0.40 5.02
CA VAL A 64 4.41 1.32 5.99
C VAL A 64 3.44 2.23 5.26
N GLN A 65 2.24 2.42 5.83
CA GLN A 65 1.23 3.31 5.28
C GLN A 65 0.59 4.17 6.35
N ILE A 66 0.38 5.45 6.00
CA ILE A 66 -0.36 6.42 6.80
C ILE A 66 -1.51 6.92 5.95
N ASN A 67 -2.74 6.84 6.45
CA ASN A 67 -3.92 7.44 5.84
C ASN A 67 -4.53 8.46 6.79
N ILE A 68 -4.87 9.63 6.25
CA ILE A 68 -5.54 10.70 6.97
C ILE A 68 -6.92 10.87 6.34
N GLY A 69 -7.97 10.67 7.12
CA GLY A 69 -9.37 10.83 6.70
C GLY A 69 -10.04 12.00 7.43
N PHE A 70 -10.94 12.70 6.73
CA PHE A 70 -11.74 13.78 7.29
C PHE A 70 -13.22 13.55 6.97
N ASP A 71 -14.05 13.33 7.99
CA ASP A 71 -15.51 13.28 7.85
C ASP A 71 -16.04 14.72 7.69
N LEU A 72 -16.84 15.00 6.66
CA LEU A 72 -17.46 16.32 6.46
C LEU A 72 -18.74 16.47 7.28
#